data_AF-A0A095B1Q7-F1
#
_entry.id   AF-A0A095B1Q7-F1
#
_cell.length_a   1.000
_cell.length_b   1.000
_cell.length_c   1.000
_cell.angle_alpha   90.00
_cell.angle_beta   90.00
_cell.angle_gamma   90.00
#
_symmetry.space_group_name_H-M   'P 1'
#
loop_
_entity.id
_entity.type
_entity.pdbx_description
1 polymer ?
#
loop_
_entity_poly.entity_id
_entity_poly.type
_entity_poly.pdbx_seq_one_letter_code
_entity_poly.pdbx_strand_id
1 'polypeptide(L)'
;MEECEALCSRVSIVVNGRMKCLGTCQHLKSRFGHGYSLNIQVMIPMVNHHLSSLNAEPTVPSTSSSRVPHQLSLINAVNNVDSFIKREFPDARLVDRHQGVLQYHLPTDGRNQIRLSHIFHLMESNKTRLGLLNYSINQTTLEQIFIDLIKLQEEPVNQ
;
A
#
# COMPACT_ATOMS: atom_id res chain seq x y z
N MET A 1 -3.98 13.06 -18.44
CA MET A 1 -4.49 13.93 -17.35
C MET A 1 -3.38 14.67 -16.61
N GLU A 2 -2.15 14.15 -16.63
CA GLU A 2 -0.96 14.70 -15.97
C GLU A 2 -0.59 16.13 -16.40
N GLU A 3 -0.66 16.46 -17.70
CA GLU A 3 -0.40 17.83 -18.19
C GLU A 3 -1.38 18.86 -17.59
N CYS A 4 -2.68 18.52 -17.53
CA CYS A 4 -3.67 19.38 -16.90
C CYS A 4 -3.43 19.54 -15.39
N GLU A 5 -2.96 18.50 -14.70
CA GLU A 5 -2.59 18.60 -13.29
C GLU A 5 -1.40 19.54 -13.07
N ALA A 6 -0.44 19.56 -14.00
CA ALA A 6 0.75 20.38 -13.93
C ALA A 6 0.49 21.86 -14.28
N LEU A 7 -0.42 22.13 -15.24
CA LEU A 7 -0.58 23.46 -15.83
C LEU A 7 -1.85 24.19 -15.40
N CYS A 8 -2.92 23.49 -15.04
CA CYS A 8 -4.21 24.12 -14.75
C CYS A 8 -4.35 24.50 -13.27
N SER A 9 -4.75 25.75 -12.99
CA SER A 9 -5.11 26.20 -11.64
C SER A 9 -6.40 25.55 -11.12
N ARG A 10 -7.32 25.25 -12.04
CA ARG A 10 -8.60 24.56 -11.79
C ARG A 10 -8.89 23.60 -12.93
N VAL A 11 -9.47 22.47 -12.58
CA VAL A 11 -9.88 21.41 -13.50
C VAL A 11 -11.39 21.23 -13.35
N SER A 12 -12.08 21.09 -14.48
CA SER A 12 -13.48 20.69 -14.54
C SER A 12 -13.60 19.29 -15.15
N ILE A 13 -14.42 18.43 -14.56
CA ILE A 13 -14.74 17.12 -15.12
C ILE A 13 -16.12 17.18 -15.77
N VAL A 14 -16.17 16.84 -17.06
CA VAL A 14 -17.40 16.80 -17.87
C VAL A 14 -17.64 15.35 -18.28
N VAL A 15 -18.90 14.90 -18.14
CA VAL A 15 -19.31 13.55 -18.54
C VAL A 15 -20.66 13.66 -19.27
N ASN A 16 -20.79 13.06 -20.46
CA ASN A 16 -21.98 13.14 -21.31
C ASN A 16 -22.46 14.59 -21.57
N GLY A 17 -21.51 15.47 -21.88
CA GLY A 17 -21.77 16.89 -22.16
C GLY A 17 -22.23 17.71 -20.94
N ARG A 18 -22.27 17.12 -19.74
CA ARG A 18 -22.65 17.81 -18.50
C ARG A 18 -21.46 17.93 -17.56
N MET A 19 -21.19 19.14 -17.08
CA MET A 19 -20.17 19.38 -16.05
C MET A 19 -20.59 18.73 -14.74
N LYS A 20 -19.72 17.93 -14.15
CA LYS A 20 -19.95 17.20 -12.89
C LYS A 20 -19.28 17.86 -11.70
N CYS A 21 -18.05 18.32 -11.87
CA CYS A 21 -17.33 19.02 -10.81
C CYS A 21 -16.28 19.99 -11.37
N LEU A 22 -15.88 20.95 -10.54
CA LEU A 22 -14.90 22.00 -10.84
C LEU A 22 -14.13 22.34 -9.56
N GLY A 23 -12.81 22.35 -9.62
CA GLY A 23 -11.97 22.67 -8.45
C GLY A 23 -10.49 22.57 -8.75
N THR A 24 -9.63 22.78 -7.74
CA THR A 24 -8.21 22.46 -7.87
C THR A 24 -8.01 20.95 -7.91
N CYS A 25 -6.87 20.47 -8.43
CA CYS A 25 -6.54 19.04 -8.47
C CYS A 25 -6.66 18.41 -7.07
N GLN A 26 -6.13 19.08 -6.04
CA GLN A 26 -6.21 18.61 -4.66
C GLN A 26 -7.63 18.59 -4.11
N HIS A 27 -8.46 19.59 -4.44
CA HIS A 27 -9.86 19.60 -4.04
C HIS A 27 -10.61 18.41 -4.62
N LEU A 28 -10.41 18.14 -5.93
CA LEU A 28 -11.04 17.00 -6.59
C LEU A 28 -10.55 15.67 -5.99
N LYS A 29 -9.24 15.50 -5.76
CA LYS A 29 -8.67 14.31 -5.10
C LYS A 29 -9.16 14.10 -3.68
N SER A 30 -9.39 15.18 -2.93
CA SER A 30 -9.90 15.10 -1.55
C SER A 30 -11.41 14.85 -1.49
N ARG A 31 -12.16 15.30 -2.50
CA ARG A 31 -13.63 15.20 -2.53
C ARG A 31 -14.13 13.92 -3.19
N PHE A 32 -13.47 13.47 -4.26
CA PHE A 32 -13.90 12.34 -5.08
C PHE A 32 -12.89 11.18 -5.08
N GLY A 33 -11.71 11.37 -4.47
CA GLY A 33 -10.74 10.28 -4.31
C GLY A 33 -11.20 9.28 -3.25
N HIS A 34 -10.74 8.05 -3.39
CA HIS A 34 -11.12 6.94 -2.51
C HIS A 34 -10.17 6.76 -1.33
N GLY A 35 -9.11 7.56 -1.24
CA GLY A 35 -8.15 7.56 -0.13
C GLY A 35 -6.72 7.40 -0.61
N TYR A 36 -5.95 6.58 0.10
CA TYR A 36 -4.52 6.36 -0.17
C TYR A 36 -4.20 4.89 -0.43
N SER A 37 -3.30 4.64 -1.37
CA SER A 37 -2.66 3.34 -1.56
C SER A 37 -1.34 3.33 -0.78
N LEU A 38 -1.22 2.42 0.18
CA LEU A 38 -0.02 2.20 0.98
C LEU A 38 0.66 0.91 0.50
N ASN A 39 1.85 1.02 -0.07
CA ASN A 39 2.69 -0.12 -0.41
C ASN A 39 3.79 -0.30 0.63
N ILE A 40 4.00 -1.53 1.08
CA ILE A 40 4.97 -1.84 2.13
C ILE A 40 5.82 -3.01 1.65
N GLN A 41 7.14 -2.85 1.69
CA GLN A 41 8.09 -3.93 1.40
C GLN A 41 8.79 -4.35 2.69
N VAL A 42 8.67 -5.63 3.02
CA VAL A 42 9.29 -6.21 4.21
C VAL A 42 10.71 -6.70 3.86
N MET A 43 11.65 -6.47 4.78
CA MET A 43 13.00 -7.02 4.66
C MET A 43 12.96 -8.53 4.84
N ILE A 44 13.34 -9.28 3.80
CA ILE A 44 13.56 -10.72 3.91
C ILE A 44 15.01 -10.91 4.34
N PRO A 45 15.29 -11.46 5.54
CA PRO A 45 16.64 -11.85 5.87
C PRO A 45 17.03 -13.02 4.97
N MET A 46 17.79 -12.73 3.91
CA MET A 46 18.48 -13.74 3.14
C MET A 46 19.68 -14.21 3.98
N VAL A 47 19.62 -15.45 4.48
CA VAL A 47 20.80 -16.07 5.09
C VAL A 47 21.75 -16.41 3.96
N ASN A 48 22.92 -15.78 3.93
CA ASN A 48 24.00 -16.15 3.00
C ASN A 48 24.36 -17.63 3.20
N HIS A 49 23.95 -18.47 2.24
CA HIS A 49 24.53 -19.80 2.09
C HIS A 49 25.90 -19.62 1.44
N HIS A 50 26.89 -19.21 2.23
CA HIS A 50 28.27 -19.16 1.77
C HIS A 50 28.69 -20.60 1.46
N LEU A 51 29.09 -20.86 0.22
CA LEU A 51 29.62 -22.14 -0.22
C LEU A 51 30.96 -22.37 0.49
N SER A 52 30.95 -22.99 1.67
CA SER A 52 32.14 -23.57 2.27
C SER A 52 32.30 -25.01 1.76
N SER A 53 32.83 -25.11 0.54
CA SER A 53 33.44 -26.30 -0.06
C SER A 53 34.83 -25.81 -0.45
N LEU A 54 35.96 -26.20 0.15
CA LEU A 54 36.41 -27.49 0.64
C LEU A 54 37.37 -27.24 1.83
N ASN A 55 37.19 -27.93 2.97
CA ASN A 55 38.27 -28.64 3.69
C ASN A 55 37.79 -29.20 5.04
N ALA A 56 38.10 -30.50 5.21
CA ALA A 56 38.14 -31.33 6.43
C ALA A 56 36.82 -31.93 6.99
N GLU A 57 36.68 -33.26 6.83
CA GLU A 57 35.84 -34.16 7.63
C GLU A 57 36.50 -34.45 9.03
N PRO A 58 35.95 -35.33 9.90
CA PRO A 58 34.64 -35.30 10.56
C PRO A 58 34.76 -35.54 12.08
N THR A 59 34.12 -34.77 12.97
CA THR A 59 33.82 -35.30 14.33
C THR A 59 32.65 -34.57 15.01
N VAL A 60 31.82 -35.39 15.67
CA VAL A 60 30.72 -35.15 16.64
C VAL A 60 29.28 -34.91 16.11
N PRO A 61 28.36 -35.88 16.32
CA PRO A 61 26.92 -35.70 16.17
C PRO A 61 26.27 -35.42 17.53
N SER A 62 25.81 -34.18 17.78
CA SER A 62 24.99 -33.87 18.96
C SER A 62 23.99 -32.74 18.73
N THR A 63 22.73 -33.04 19.05
CA THR A 63 21.65 -32.15 19.50
C THR A 63 21.03 -31.18 18.49
N SER A 64 19.95 -31.67 17.86
CA SER A 64 18.70 -30.96 17.47
C SER A 64 18.72 -29.42 17.49
N SER A 65 19.44 -28.80 16.56
CA SER A 65 19.21 -27.39 16.24
C SER A 65 18.10 -27.32 15.21
N SER A 66 16.92 -26.95 15.71
CA SER A 66 15.71 -26.63 14.97
C SER A 66 16.01 -25.66 13.83
N ARG A 67 16.20 -26.19 12.61
CA ARG A 67 16.19 -25.38 11.39
C ARG A 67 14.78 -24.80 11.25
N VAL A 68 14.58 -23.56 11.69
CA VAL A 68 13.36 -22.82 11.40
C VAL A 68 13.27 -22.70 9.87
N PRO A 69 12.26 -23.27 9.20
CA PRO A 69 12.17 -23.23 7.75
C PRO A 69 12.09 -21.76 7.29
N HIS A 70 12.93 -21.39 6.32
CA HIS A 70 13.08 -20.05 5.72
C HIS A 70 11.74 -19.35 5.35
N GLN A 71 10.68 -20.12 5.13
CA GLN A 71 9.34 -19.63 4.80
C GLN A 71 8.57 -19.07 6.02
N LEU A 72 8.84 -19.55 7.23
CA LEU A 72 8.17 -19.11 8.45
C LEU A 72 8.57 -17.69 8.89
N SER A 73 9.79 -17.23 8.59
CA SER A 73 10.25 -15.88 8.96
C SER A 73 9.54 -14.79 8.15
N LEU A 74 9.36 -15.00 6.84
CA LEU A 74 8.61 -14.09 5.96
C LEU A 74 7.14 -14.01 6.39
N ILE A 75 6.50 -15.15 6.63
CA ILE A 75 5.09 -15.22 7.03
C ILE A 75 4.88 -14.43 8.32
N ASN A 76 5.75 -14.62 9.32
CA ASN A 76 5.67 -13.90 10.59
C ASN A 76 5.88 -12.39 10.42
N ALA A 77 6.87 -11.97 9.62
CA ALA A 77 7.12 -10.56 9.38
C ALA A 77 5.94 -9.88 8.67
N VAL A 78 5.37 -10.54 7.66
CA VAL A 78 4.19 -10.05 6.95
C VAL A 78 2.96 -9.99 7.87
N ASN A 79 2.76 -11.00 8.72
CA ASN A 79 1.64 -11.02 9.68
C ASN A 79 1.77 -9.93 10.76
N ASN A 80 3.01 -9.60 11.17
CA ASN A 80 3.27 -8.50 12.11
C ASN A 80 2.89 -7.15 11.48
N VAL A 81 3.26 -6.92 10.22
CA VAL A 81 2.86 -5.72 9.47
C VAL A 81 1.34 -5.66 9.28
N ASP A 82 0.71 -6.77 8.88
CA ASP A 82 -0.75 -6.83 8.73
C ASP A 82 -1.50 -6.51 10.03
N SER A 83 -1.04 -7.07 11.15
CA SER A 83 -1.59 -6.78 12.48
C SER A 83 -1.41 -5.32 12.88
N PHE A 84 -0.26 -4.73 12.56
CA PHE A 84 0.00 -3.32 12.79
C PHE A 84 -0.95 -2.42 11.98
N ILE A 85 -1.06 -2.67 10.67
CA ILE A 85 -1.91 -1.86 9.78
C ILE A 85 -3.39 -1.96 10.19
N LYS A 86 -3.90 -3.16 10.49
CA LYS A 86 -5.29 -3.34 10.96
C LYS A 86 -5.58 -2.64 12.29
N ARG A 87 -4.58 -2.47 13.14
CA ARG A 87 -4.73 -1.76 14.42
C ARG A 87 -4.75 -0.25 14.23
N GLU A 88 -3.80 0.30 13.46
CA GLU A 88 -3.70 1.75 13.25
C GLU A 88 -4.73 2.27 12.23
N PHE A 89 -5.11 1.44 11.26
CA PHE A 89 -6.06 1.74 10.19
C PHE A 89 -7.10 0.61 10.07
N PRO A 90 -8.14 0.59 10.92
CA PRO A 90 -9.13 -0.49 10.94
C PRO A 90 -9.89 -0.68 9.62
N ASP A 91 -10.11 0.41 8.88
CA ASP A 91 -10.81 0.40 7.59
C ASP A 91 -9.88 0.06 6.41
N ALA A 92 -8.58 -0.17 6.66
CA ALA A 92 -7.63 -0.54 5.62
C ALA A 92 -8.00 -1.87 4.97
N ARG A 93 -7.96 -1.91 3.64
CA ARG A 93 -8.23 -3.11 2.84
C ARG A 93 -6.95 -3.60 2.22
N LEU A 94 -6.60 -4.87 2.44
CA LEU A 94 -5.50 -5.50 1.72
C LEU A 94 -5.95 -5.76 0.28
N VAL A 95 -5.30 -5.09 -0.67
CA VAL A 95 -5.56 -5.22 -2.10
C VAL A 95 -4.76 -6.37 -2.68
N ASP A 96 -3.48 -6.47 -2.30
CA ASP A 96 -2.59 -7.50 -2.79
C ASP A 96 -1.49 -7.85 -1.78
N ARG A 97 -1.01 -9.08 -1.84
CA ARG A 97 0.09 -9.61 -1.04
C ARG A 97 0.90 -10.59 -1.88
N HIS A 98 2.12 -10.20 -2.25
CA HIS A 98 3.02 -11.07 -3.01
C HIS A 98 4.47 -10.86 -2.58
N GLN A 99 5.20 -11.95 -2.35
CA GLN A 99 6.66 -11.94 -2.13
C GLN A 99 7.19 -10.92 -1.08
N GLY A 100 6.45 -10.68 0.01
CA GLY A 100 6.85 -9.73 1.05
C GLY A 100 6.50 -8.27 0.75
N VAL A 101 5.80 -8.02 -0.36
CA VAL A 101 5.14 -6.75 -0.66
C VAL A 101 3.67 -6.86 -0.25
N LEU A 102 3.20 -5.86 0.49
CA LEU A 102 1.80 -5.69 0.86
C LEU A 102 1.28 -4.39 0.27
N GLN A 103 0.13 -4.46 -0.39
CA GLN A 103 -0.56 -3.29 -0.91
C GLN A 103 -1.89 -3.12 -0.18
N TYR A 104 -2.05 -1.98 0.49
CA TYR A 104 -3.27 -1.60 1.18
C TYR A 104 -3.95 -0.41 0.51
N HIS A 105 -5.28 -0.42 0.52
CA HIS A 105 -6.11 0.75 0.29
C HIS A 105 -6.62 1.27 1.63
N LEU A 106 -6.28 2.51 1.96
CA LEU A 106 -6.70 3.23 3.15
C LEU A 106 -7.85 4.16 2.76
N PRO A 107 -9.11 3.77 3.00
CA PRO A 107 -10.24 4.56 2.56
C PRO A 107 -10.31 5.89 3.32
N THR A 108 -10.68 6.94 2.58
CA THR A 108 -10.97 8.25 3.14
C THR A 108 -12.41 8.59 2.83
N ASP A 109 -13.34 7.93 3.51
CA ASP A 109 -14.75 8.31 3.42
C ASP A 109 -14.89 9.70 4.06
N GLY A 110 -15.53 10.65 3.37
CA GLY A 110 -15.48 12.09 3.65
C GLY A 110 -15.84 12.58 5.08
N ARG A 111 -16.15 11.68 6.02
CA ARG A 111 -16.34 11.95 7.45
C ARG A 111 -15.05 11.80 8.29
N ASN A 112 -14.08 10.99 7.87
CA ASN A 112 -12.84 10.77 8.63
C ASN A 112 -11.63 10.73 7.71
N GLN A 113 -11.16 11.90 7.28
CA GLN A 113 -9.98 11.98 6.43
C GLN A 113 -8.71 11.65 7.21
N ILE A 114 -8.10 10.51 6.88
CA ILE A 114 -6.77 10.16 7.37
C ILE A 114 -5.79 11.18 6.79
N ARG A 115 -5.09 11.93 7.65
CA ARG A 115 -4.10 12.89 7.20
C ARG A 115 -2.89 12.15 6.66
N LEU A 116 -2.42 12.53 5.46
CA LEU A 116 -1.20 11.97 4.86
C LEU A 116 0.01 12.02 5.82
N SER A 117 0.17 13.13 6.56
CA SER A 117 1.23 13.29 7.56
C SER A 117 1.16 12.26 8.69
N HIS A 118 -0.04 11.84 9.08
CA HIS A 118 -0.24 10.83 10.11
C HIS A 118 0.22 9.44 9.61
N ILE A 119 -0.12 9.10 8.36
CA ILE A 119 0.33 7.84 7.73
C ILE A 119 1.85 7.81 7.64
N PHE A 120 2.47 8.87 7.10
CA PHE A 120 3.93 8.97 7.04
C PHE A 120 4.57 8.87 8.42
N HIS A 121 4.05 9.59 9.41
CA HIS A 121 4.59 9.55 10.77
C HIS A 121 4.54 8.14 11.38
N LEU A 122 3.39 7.46 11.27
CA LEU A 122 3.22 6.10 11.78
C LEU A 122 4.14 5.11 11.07
N MET A 123 4.25 5.19 9.75
CA MET A 123 5.08 4.27 8.96
C MET A 123 6.57 4.50 9.25
N GLU A 124 7.03 5.75 9.26
CA GLU A 124 8.44 6.07 9.49
C GLU A 124 8.87 5.72 10.91
N SER A 125 8.05 6.08 11.91
CA SER A 125 8.38 5.84 13.33
C SER A 125 8.40 4.36 13.69
N ASN A 126 7.78 3.50 12.89
CA ASN A 126 7.72 2.05 13.12
C ASN A 126 8.52 1.22 12.12
N LYS A 127 9.20 1.86 11.16
CA LYS A 127 9.90 1.22 10.04
C LYS A 127 10.89 0.14 10.51
N THR A 128 11.79 0.48 11.42
CA THR A 128 12.80 -0.44 11.96
C THR A 128 12.17 -1.55 12.80
N ARG A 129 11.18 -1.21 13.64
CA ARG A 129 10.50 -2.16 14.53
C ARG A 129 9.73 -3.23 13.74
N LEU A 130 9.16 -2.85 12.60
CA LEU A 130 8.41 -3.74 11.71
C LEU A 130 9.31 -4.47 10.70
N GLY A 131 10.60 -4.14 10.63
CA GLY A 131 11.53 -4.73 9.66
C GLY A 131 11.21 -4.36 8.21
N LEU A 132 10.78 -3.12 7.97
CA LEU A 132 10.43 -2.65 6.62
C LEU A 132 11.70 -2.26 5.85
N LEU A 133 11.82 -2.69 4.60
CA LEU A 133 12.83 -2.18 3.67
C LEU A 133 12.45 -0.77 3.22
N ASN A 134 11.22 -0.60 2.73
CA ASN A 134 10.66 0.67 2.31
C ASN A 134 9.12 0.64 2.37
N TYR A 135 8.53 1.81 2.20
CA TYR A 135 7.10 1.97 1.96
C TYR A 135 6.87 3.15 1.01
N SER A 136 5.71 3.17 0.35
CA SER A 136 5.24 4.32 -0.44
C SER A 136 3.76 4.56 -0.20
N ILE A 137 3.35 5.83 -0.29
CA ILE A 137 1.96 6.26 -0.11
C ILE A 137 1.55 7.07 -1.33
N ASN A 138 0.51 6.64 -2.01
CA ASN A 138 0.00 7.28 -3.22
C ASN A 138 -1.45 7.71 -2.99
N GLN A 139 -1.82 8.93 -3.36
CA GLN A 139 -3.23 9.34 -3.37
C GLN A 139 -3.90 8.89 -4.67
N THR A 140 -5.23 8.71 -4.66
CA THR A 140 -6.02 8.53 -5.89
C THR A 140 -5.67 9.62 -6.92
N THR A 141 -5.43 9.21 -8.17
CA THR A 141 -5.11 10.13 -9.28
C THR A 141 -6.39 10.79 -9.80
N LEU A 142 -6.27 11.95 -10.47
CA LEU A 142 -7.45 12.52 -11.13
C LEU A 142 -7.99 11.60 -12.24
N GLU A 143 -7.12 10.82 -12.88
CA GLU A 143 -7.52 9.87 -13.91
C GLU A 143 -8.44 8.80 -13.35
N GLN A 144 -8.09 8.23 -12.19
CA GLN A 144 -8.95 7.25 -11.52
C GLN A 144 -10.30 7.88 -11.12
N ILE A 145 -10.27 9.10 -10.58
CA ILE A 145 -11.50 9.85 -10.25
C ILE A 145 -12.37 10.06 -11.49
N PHE A 146 -11.77 10.41 -12.62
CA PHE A 146 -12.48 10.58 -13.88
C PHE A 146 -13.12 9.28 -14.34
N ILE A 147 -12.38 8.17 -14.32
CA ILE A 147 -12.89 6.83 -14.67
C ILE A 147 -14.07 6.46 -13.76
N ASP A 148 -13.98 6.70 -12.46
CA ASP A 148 -15.03 6.38 -11.50
C ASP A 148 -16.30 7.22 -11.74
N LEU A 149 -16.14 8.52 -12.05
CA LEU A 149 -17.27 9.40 -12.39
C LEU A 149 -17.97 9.03 -13.70
N ILE A 150 -17.26 8.40 -14.65
CA ILE A 150 -17.86 7.85 -15.86
C ILE A 150 -18.64 6.58 -15.53
N LYS A 151 -18.04 5.64 -14.78
CA LYS A 151 -18.65 4.35 -14.42
C LYS A 151 -19.95 4.51 -13.63
N LEU A 152 -20.06 5.52 -12.78
CA LEU A 152 -21.30 5.84 -12.05
C LEU A 152 -22.52 6.15 -12.95
N GLN A 153 -22.34 6.31 -14.27
CA GLN A 153 -23.43 6.54 -15.22
C GLN A 153 -23.84 5.28 -15.99
N GLU A 154 -23.11 4.16 -15.84
CA GLU A 154 -23.39 2.90 -16.52
C GLU A 154 -24.27 1.94 -15.70
N GLU A 155 -24.69 2.28 -14.47
CA GLU A 155 -25.75 1.51 -13.80
C GLU A 155 -27.10 1.77 -14.51
N PRO A 156 -27.66 0.78 -15.23
CA PRO A 156 -28.94 0.97 -15.88
C PRO A 156 -30.01 1.16 -14.82
N VAL A 157 -30.83 2.20 -15.00
CA VAL A 157 -32.16 2.25 -14.40
C VAL A 157 -32.87 0.98 -14.86
N ASN A 158 -32.98 -0.02 -13.99
CA ASN A 158 -33.84 -1.17 -14.22
C ASN A 158 -35.25 -0.63 -14.51
N GLN A 159 -35.66 -0.71 -15.78
CA GLN A 159 -37.02 -0.53 -16.25
C GLN A 159 -37.86 -1.75 -15.89
#